data_AF-A0A7Y4UF83-F1
#
_entry.id   AF-A0A7Y4UF83-F1
#
_cell.length_a   1.000
_cell.length_b   1.000
_cell.length_c   1.000
_cell.angle_alpha   90.00
_cell.angle_beta   90.00
_cell.angle_gamma   90.00
#
_symmetry.space_group_name_H-M   'P 1'
#
loop_
_entity.id
_entity.type
_entity.pdbx_description
1 polymer ?
#
loop_
_entity_poly.entity_id
_entity_poly.type
_entity_poly.pdbx_seq_one_letter_code
_entity_poly.pdbx_strand_id
1 'polypeptide(L)'
;MNQYDYKEYYGRNLPHIQPPEATLFVTFRLDGSLPKSVIEEWRVEKKQLEMTLLRWAAISPPGTLPDPEAVAEEKLKHHRRWFKKFEEVLDGAQFGTLWLKDAAVAAIVDEALRHRDGKVYRL
;
A
#
# COMPACT_ATOMS: atom_id res chain seq x y z
N MET A 1 23.62 0.82 14.44
CA MET A 1 23.02 1.09 13.12
C MET A 1 21.71 1.80 13.36
N ASN A 2 21.53 2.97 12.76
CA ASN A 2 20.29 3.72 12.85
C ASN A 2 19.29 3.11 11.86
N GLN A 3 18.01 3.07 12.20
CA GLN A 3 16.98 2.55 11.28
C GLN A 3 16.83 3.42 10.01
N TYR A 4 17.43 4.61 10.01
CA TYR A 4 17.44 5.55 8.89
C TYR A 4 18.70 5.49 8.04
N ASP A 5 19.60 4.53 8.29
CA ASP A 5 20.78 4.33 7.44
C ASP A 5 20.30 4.02 6.00
N TYR A 6 20.82 4.77 5.03
CA TYR A 6 20.43 4.66 3.62
C TYR A 6 20.67 3.25 3.07
N LYS A 7 19.70 2.74 2.30
CA LYS A 7 19.78 1.45 1.60
C LYS A 7 19.17 1.61 0.21
N GLU A 8 19.99 1.41 -0.82
CA GLU A 8 19.53 1.39 -2.20
C GLU A 8 18.47 0.31 -2.44
N TYR A 9 18.62 -0.84 -1.78
CA TYR A 9 17.67 -1.95 -1.84
C TYR A 9 17.37 -2.48 -0.44
N TYR A 10 16.09 -2.72 -0.16
CA TYR A 10 15.67 -3.54 0.98
C TYR A 10 14.33 -4.23 0.71
N GLY A 11 14.13 -5.38 1.34
CA GLY A 11 12.86 -6.11 1.27
C GLY A 11 12.05 -5.95 2.55
N ARG A 12 10.75 -5.69 2.41
CA ARG A 12 9.77 -5.98 3.47
C ARG A 12 8.75 -6.98 2.95
N ASN A 13 7.54 -6.53 2.59
CA ASN A 13 6.56 -7.38 1.91
C ASN A 13 6.74 -7.35 0.38
N LEU A 14 7.41 -6.31 -0.13
CA LEU A 14 7.79 -6.11 -1.53
C LEU A 14 9.24 -5.58 -1.58
N PRO A 15 9.94 -5.74 -2.71
CA PRO A 15 11.23 -5.09 -2.92
C PRO A 15 11.05 -3.57 -2.96
N HIS A 16 11.83 -2.86 -2.15
CA HIS A 16 11.94 -1.41 -2.18
C HIS A 16 13.29 -1.04 -2.79
N ILE A 17 13.26 -0.15 -3.79
CA ILE A 17 14.43 0.33 -4.51
C ILE A 17 14.45 1.86 -4.38
N GLN A 18 15.59 2.42 -3.96
CA GLN A 18 15.81 3.85 -3.77
C GLN A 18 17.15 4.23 -4.43
N PRO A 19 17.21 4.37 -5.77
CA PRO A 19 18.46 4.70 -6.44
C PRO A 19 19.04 6.02 -5.92
N PRO A 20 20.38 6.12 -5.73
CA PRO A 20 20.99 7.38 -5.35
C PRO A 20 20.59 8.49 -6.33
N GLU A 21 20.35 9.69 -5.81
CA GLU A 21 20.04 10.90 -6.60
C GLU A 21 18.72 10.85 -7.41
N ALA A 22 17.95 9.77 -7.32
CA ALA A 22 16.64 9.70 -7.97
C ALA A 22 15.58 10.50 -7.21
N THR A 23 14.74 11.21 -7.97
CA THR A 23 13.52 11.82 -7.41
C THR A 23 12.47 10.76 -7.18
N LEU A 24 12.01 10.62 -5.94
CA LEU A 24 10.93 9.70 -5.57
C LEU A 24 9.61 10.44 -5.45
N PHE A 25 8.57 9.91 -6.07
CA PHE A 25 7.20 10.35 -5.84
C PHE A 25 6.61 9.58 -4.65
N VAL A 26 6.32 10.29 -3.56
CA VAL A 26 5.78 9.71 -2.33
C VAL A 26 4.33 10.12 -2.17
N THR A 27 3.44 9.14 -2.14
CA THR A 27 2.03 9.34 -1.81
C THR A 27 1.70 8.73 -0.46
N PHE A 28 0.83 9.42 0.29
CA PHE A 28 0.27 8.91 1.52
C PHE A 28 -1.17 9.39 1.65
N ARG A 29 -1.99 8.61 2.35
CA ARG A 29 -3.35 9.00 2.68
C ARG A 29 -3.42 9.52 4.11
N LEU A 30 -4.42 10.36 4.39
CA LEU A 30 -4.70 10.84 5.75
C LEU A 30 -5.75 9.96 6.41
N ASP A 31 -5.80 10.00 7.75
CA ASP A 31 -6.79 9.22 8.47
C ASP A 31 -8.22 9.61 8.07
N GLY A 32 -9.10 8.62 8.00
CA GLY A 32 -10.49 8.82 7.59
C GLY A 32 -10.75 9.02 6.09
N SER A 33 -9.72 9.15 5.24
CA SER A 33 -9.91 9.39 3.79
C SER A 33 -10.54 8.21 3.01
N LEU A 34 -10.65 7.02 3.62
CA LEU A 34 -11.29 5.85 3.01
C LEU A 34 -12.55 5.47 3.80
N PRO A 35 -13.69 5.21 3.14
CA PRO A 35 -14.89 4.70 3.79
C PRO A 35 -14.64 3.37 4.48
N LYS A 36 -15.17 3.22 5.71
CA LYS A 36 -15.13 1.96 6.44
C LYS A 36 -15.77 0.82 5.64
N SER A 37 -16.85 1.10 4.91
CA SER A 37 -17.51 0.11 4.03
C SER A 37 -16.57 -0.46 2.97
N VAL A 38 -15.77 0.40 2.30
CA VAL A 38 -14.79 -0.02 1.29
C VAL A 38 -13.68 -0.87 1.93
N ILE A 39 -13.24 -0.52 3.13
CA ILE A 39 -12.24 -1.29 3.88
C ILE A 39 -12.80 -2.67 4.27
N GLU A 40 -14.04 -2.73 4.76
CA GLU A 40 -14.68 -4.01 5.13
C GLU A 40 -14.92 -4.90 3.91
N GLU A 41 -15.36 -4.33 2.79
CA GLU A 41 -15.50 -5.05 1.53
C GLU A 41 -14.15 -5.65 1.07
N TRP A 42 -13.07 -4.87 1.13
CA TRP A 42 -11.72 -5.37 0.84
C TRP A 42 -11.32 -6.52 1.77
N ARG A 43 -11.60 -6.41 3.07
CA ARG A 43 -11.31 -7.47 4.05
C ARG A 43 -12.07 -8.75 3.74
N VAL A 44 -13.34 -8.65 3.34
CA VAL A 44 -14.16 -9.79 2.94
C VAL A 44 -13.58 -10.45 1.69
N GLU A 45 -13.33 -9.68 0.63
CA GLU A 45 -12.78 -10.24 -0.61
C GLU A 45 -11.38 -10.81 -0.43
N LYS A 46 -10.54 -10.20 0.42
CA LYS A 46 -9.21 -10.71 0.75
C LYS A 46 -9.32 -12.08 1.43
N LYS A 47 -10.23 -12.24 2.39
CA LYS A 47 -10.50 -13.55 3.02
C LYS A 47 -11.00 -14.57 2.00
N GLN A 48 -11.85 -14.17 1.06
CA GLN A 48 -12.31 -15.05 -0.01
C GLN A 48 -11.15 -15.52 -0.89
N LEU A 49 -10.24 -14.62 -1.28
CA LEU A 49 -9.02 -14.99 -2.02
C LEU A 49 -8.18 -15.99 -1.23
N GLU A 50 -7.91 -15.71 0.06
CA GLU A 50 -7.15 -16.61 0.93
C GLU A 50 -7.79 -18.00 0.99
N MET A 51 -9.11 -18.09 1.13
CA MET A 51 -9.84 -19.35 1.12
C MET A 51 -9.77 -20.07 -0.24
N THR A 52 -9.84 -19.34 -1.35
CA THR A 52 -9.66 -19.92 -2.71
C THR A 52 -8.27 -20.53 -2.86
N LEU A 53 -7.23 -19.82 -2.45
CA LEU A 53 -5.85 -20.31 -2.51
C LEU A 53 -5.63 -21.54 -1.62
N LEU A 54 -6.24 -21.57 -0.43
CA LEU A 54 -6.23 -22.75 0.45
C LEU A 54 -6.93 -23.95 -0.20
N ARG A 55 -8.05 -23.73 -0.90
CA ARG A 55 -8.73 -24.80 -1.64
C ARG A 55 -7.87 -25.34 -2.77
N TRP A 56 -7.17 -24.47 -3.51
CA TRP A 56 -6.24 -24.89 -4.57
C TRP A 56 -5.13 -25.77 -4.01
N ALA A 57 -4.59 -25.42 -2.84
CA ALA A 57 -3.62 -26.26 -2.13
C ALA A 57 -4.22 -27.60 -1.72
N ALA A 58 -5.46 -27.63 -1.24
CA ALA A 58 -6.13 -28.86 -0.79
C ALA A 58 -6.48 -29.84 -1.93
N ILE A 59 -6.75 -29.35 -3.14
CA ILE A 59 -7.05 -30.19 -4.31
C ILE A 59 -5.80 -30.59 -5.11
N SER A 60 -4.64 -30.03 -4.78
CA SER A 60 -3.37 -30.40 -5.40
C SER A 60 -2.99 -31.83 -5.00
N PRO A 61 -2.37 -32.62 -5.90
CA PRO A 61 -1.90 -33.97 -5.56
C PRO A 61 -1.07 -34.00 -4.26
N PRO A 62 -1.19 -35.05 -3.43
CA PRO A 62 -0.41 -35.14 -2.19
C PRO A 62 1.09 -34.97 -2.44
N GLY A 63 1.73 -34.08 -1.69
CA GLY A 63 3.15 -33.76 -1.85
C GLY A 63 3.49 -32.75 -2.95
N THR A 64 2.48 -32.18 -3.62
CA THR A 64 2.66 -31.12 -4.63
C THR A 64 2.08 -29.79 -4.16
N LEU A 65 2.58 -28.68 -4.71
CA LEU A 65 2.05 -27.34 -4.49
C LEU A 65 1.15 -26.95 -5.67
N PRO A 66 0.18 -26.05 -5.47
CA PRO A 66 -0.49 -25.37 -6.57
C PRO A 66 0.53 -24.72 -7.50
N ASP A 67 0.19 -24.62 -8.78
CA ASP A 67 0.98 -23.88 -9.75
C ASP A 67 1.32 -22.47 -9.23
N PRO A 68 2.62 -22.18 -8.96
CA PRO A 68 3.04 -20.90 -8.43
C PRO A 68 2.66 -19.72 -9.32
N GLU A 69 2.65 -19.89 -10.64
CA GLU A 69 2.29 -18.84 -11.58
C GLU A 69 0.80 -18.52 -11.49
N ALA A 70 -0.07 -19.53 -11.49
CA ALA A 70 -1.51 -19.35 -11.29
C ALA A 70 -1.82 -18.66 -9.95
N VAL A 71 -1.14 -19.05 -8.86
CA VAL A 71 -1.31 -18.40 -7.54
C VAL A 71 -0.87 -16.94 -7.57
N ALA A 72 0.27 -16.64 -8.21
CA ALA A 72 0.77 -15.28 -8.34
C ALA A 72 -0.16 -14.41 -9.19
N GLU A 73 -0.68 -14.96 -10.29
CA GLU A 73 -1.62 -14.29 -11.18
C GLU A 73 -2.92 -13.94 -10.46
N GLU A 74 -3.49 -14.87 -9.68
CA GLU A 74 -4.74 -14.64 -8.96
C GLU A 74 -4.57 -13.56 -7.88
N LYS A 75 -3.46 -13.58 -7.14
CA LYS A 75 -3.09 -12.51 -6.19
C LYS A 75 -2.93 -11.17 -6.90
N LEU A 76 -2.28 -11.15 -8.06
CA LEU A 76 -2.04 -9.94 -8.84
C LEU A 76 -3.35 -9.36 -9.38
N LYS A 77 -4.28 -10.20 -9.88
CA LYS A 77 -5.61 -9.79 -10.31
C LYS A 77 -6.39 -9.12 -9.18
N HIS A 78 -6.42 -9.75 -8.01
CA HIS A 78 -7.08 -9.18 -6.83
C HIS A 78 -6.43 -7.85 -6.41
N HIS A 79 -5.09 -7.80 -6.35
CA HIS A 79 -4.35 -6.58 -6.00
C HIS A 79 -4.63 -5.45 -6.97
N ARG A 80 -4.58 -5.69 -8.29
CA ARG A 80 -4.85 -4.67 -9.32
C ARG A 80 -6.27 -4.13 -9.22
N ARG A 81 -7.25 -5.01 -9.05
CA ARG A 81 -8.67 -4.61 -8.89
C ARG A 81 -8.84 -3.68 -7.69
N TRP A 82 -8.30 -4.06 -6.53
CA TRP A 82 -8.44 -3.28 -5.31
C TRP A 82 -7.59 -2.01 -5.30
N PHE A 83 -6.40 -2.04 -5.89
CA PHE A 83 -5.58 -0.85 -6.08
C PHE A 83 -6.36 0.21 -6.87
N LYS A 84 -6.91 -0.15 -8.04
CA LYS A 84 -7.74 0.75 -8.84
C LYS A 84 -8.91 1.33 -8.05
N LYS A 85 -9.63 0.47 -7.31
CA LYS A 85 -10.78 0.89 -6.50
C LYS A 85 -10.38 1.86 -5.36
N PHE A 86 -9.25 1.63 -4.70
CA PHE A 86 -8.75 2.56 -3.68
C PHE A 86 -8.34 3.89 -4.29
N GLU A 87 -7.63 3.88 -5.42
CA GLU A 87 -7.24 5.10 -6.13
C GLU A 87 -8.47 5.92 -6.54
N GLU A 88 -9.50 5.30 -7.12
CA GLU A 88 -10.74 5.99 -7.51
C GLU A 88 -11.46 6.63 -6.32
N VAL A 89 -11.51 5.94 -5.17
CA VAL A 89 -12.13 6.47 -3.95
C VAL A 89 -11.32 7.62 -3.36
N LEU A 90 -9.99 7.50 -3.36
CA LEU A 90 -9.08 8.52 -2.81
C LEU A 90 -9.04 9.77 -3.70
N ASP A 91 -8.93 9.59 -5.01
CA ASP A 91 -8.93 10.67 -6.02
C ASP A 91 -10.22 11.48 -5.97
N GLY A 92 -11.36 10.80 -5.76
CA GLY A 92 -12.65 11.46 -5.59
C GLY A 92 -12.68 12.46 -4.42
N ALA A 93 -11.86 12.26 -3.37
CA ALA A 93 -11.82 13.13 -2.18
C ALA A 93 -13.21 13.44 -1.60
N GLN A 94 -14.10 12.44 -1.59
CA GLN A 94 -15.51 12.59 -1.21
C GLN A 94 -15.83 12.07 0.20
N PHE A 95 -14.90 11.37 0.86
CA PHE A 95 -15.14 10.73 2.14
C PHE A 95 -14.16 11.17 3.22
N GLY A 96 -14.68 11.27 4.44
CA GLY A 96 -13.91 11.65 5.63
C GLY A 96 -13.60 13.14 5.67
N THR A 97 -12.85 13.53 6.70
CA THR A 97 -12.37 14.91 6.80
C THR A 97 -11.27 15.13 5.78
N LEU A 98 -11.47 16.09 4.89
CA LEU A 98 -10.44 16.54 3.95
C LEU A 98 -9.43 17.41 4.69
N TRP A 99 -8.62 16.78 5.54
CA TRP A 99 -7.74 17.45 6.50
C TRP A 99 -6.87 18.56 5.89
N LEU A 100 -6.42 18.39 4.64
CA LEU A 100 -5.59 19.41 3.97
C LEU A 100 -6.38 20.62 3.45
N LYS A 101 -7.71 20.60 3.49
CA LYS A 101 -8.52 21.81 3.27
C LYS A 101 -8.47 22.75 4.47
N ASP A 102 -8.20 22.23 5.66
CA ASP A 102 -7.92 23.04 6.83
C ASP A 102 -6.47 23.51 6.79
N ALA A 103 -6.27 24.82 6.63
CA ALA A 103 -4.94 25.41 6.52
C ALA A 103 -4.08 25.17 7.77
N ALA A 104 -4.67 25.10 8.97
CA ALA A 104 -3.93 24.84 10.20
C ALA A 104 -3.38 23.40 10.21
N VAL A 105 -4.19 22.42 9.78
CA VAL A 105 -3.74 21.03 9.70
C VAL A 105 -2.75 20.83 8.55
N ALA A 106 -2.98 21.45 7.40
CA ALA A 106 -2.04 21.42 6.28
C ALA A 106 -0.66 21.96 6.66
N ALA A 107 -0.61 23.05 7.44
CA ALA A 107 0.65 23.61 7.93
C ALA A 107 1.45 22.64 8.82
N ILE A 108 0.77 21.85 9.67
CA ILE A 108 1.43 20.82 10.49
C ILE A 108 2.10 19.76 9.61
N VAL A 109 1.44 19.35 8.52
CA VAL A 109 1.98 18.34 7.59
C VAL A 109 3.18 18.91 6.83
N ASP A 110 3.08 20.13 6.30
CA ASP A 110 4.20 20.81 5.61
C ASP A 110 5.41 20.98 6.53
N GLU A 111 5.20 21.46 7.76
CA GLU A 111 6.26 21.62 8.75
C GLU A 111 6.92 20.27 9.09
N ALA A 112 6.12 19.22 9.30
CA ALA A 112 6.64 17.89 9.63
C ALA A 112 7.48 17.28 8.50
N LEU A 113 7.15 17.58 7.24
CA LEU A 113 7.95 17.19 6.08
C LEU A 113 9.26 17.98 6.05
N ARG A 114 9.20 19.32 6.11
CA ARG A 114 10.37 20.20 6.10
C ARG A 114 11.30 19.97 7.29
N HIS A 115 10.78 19.57 8.44
CA HIS A 115 11.59 19.29 9.62
C HIS A 115 12.65 18.21 9.37
N ARG A 116 12.34 17.24 8.49
CA ARG A 116 13.21 16.09 8.17
C ARG A 116 14.04 16.31 6.91
N ASP A 117 13.75 17.37 6.16
CA ASP A 117 14.59 17.80 5.04
C ASP A 117 16.00 18.14 5.53
N GLY A 118 17.00 17.70 4.77
CA GLY A 118 18.42 17.77 5.13
C GLY A 118 18.88 16.86 6.27
N LYS A 119 17.97 16.17 6.98
CA LYS A 119 18.29 15.25 8.10
C LYS A 119 18.09 13.78 7.76
N VAL A 120 16.96 13.47 7.10
CA VAL A 120 16.55 12.09 6.77
C VAL A 120 16.39 11.92 5.26
N TYR A 121 15.94 12.97 4.57
CA TYR A 121 15.79 13.02 3.12
C TYR A 121 16.04 14.44 2.62
N ARG A 122 16.00 14.63 1.29
CA ARG A 122 16.02 15.93 0.63
C ARG A 122 14.66 16.16 -0.05
N LEU A 123 14.00 17.28 0.25
CA LEU A 123 12.76 17.71 -0.42
C LEU A 123 13.02 18.55 -1.68
#